data_AF-A0A7S3URA4-F1
#
_entry.id   AF-A0A7S3URA4-F1
#
_cell.length_a   1.000
_cell.length_b   1.000
_cell.length_c   1.000
_cell.angle_alpha   90.00
_cell.angle_beta   90.00
_cell.angle_gamma   90.00
#
_symmetry.space_group_name_H-M   'P 1'
#
loop_
_entity.id
_entity.type
_entity.pdbx_description
1 polymer ?
#
loop_
_entity_poly.entity_id
_entity_poly.type
_entity_poly.pdbx_seq_one_letter_code
_entity_poly.pdbx_strand_id
1 'polypeptide(L)'
;SQLGSHWEVLGEHDARKLWRGLWFVLWMADGRGVQQNTAAQMVQLSRVFTNEEAYLTWWKAFWFTVNEQWEKLDKHRINKYQLLLRIAVAELLNHSIKVQSIESIRRLLDEDI
;
A
#
# COMPACT_ATOMS: atom_id res chain seq x y z
N SER A 1 13.92 18.95 25.20
CA SER A 1 12.68 18.17 25.26
C SER A 1 12.56 17.37 23.97
N GLN A 2 12.13 16.11 24.08
CA GLN A 2 12.24 15.05 23.08
C GLN A 2 11.23 15.20 21.91
N LEU A 3 11.49 16.13 20.99
CA LEU A 3 10.61 16.37 19.83
C LEU A 3 11.36 16.23 18.49
N GLY A 4 12.40 15.40 18.45
CA GLY A 4 13.32 15.30 17.32
C GLY A 4 13.34 13.99 16.52
N SER A 5 12.73 12.89 16.97
CA SER A 5 13.09 11.55 16.44
C SER A 5 11.94 10.65 15.96
N HIS A 6 10.67 11.07 16.05
CA HIS A 6 9.56 10.15 15.74
C HIS A 6 9.30 9.95 14.23
N TRP A 7 9.80 10.86 13.37
CA TRP A 7 9.49 10.86 11.93
C TRP A 7 10.60 10.25 11.06
N GLU A 8 11.73 9.83 11.63
CA GLU A 8 12.84 9.26 10.86
C GLU A 8 12.53 7.86 10.31
N VAL A 9 11.61 7.13 10.95
CA VAL A 9 11.21 5.77 10.56
C VAL A 9 9.69 5.68 10.55
N LEU A 10 9.12 5.23 9.42
CA LEU A 10 7.68 4.96 9.32
C LEU A 10 7.34 3.77 10.22
N GLY A 11 6.68 4.02 11.34
CA GLY A 11 6.19 2.97 12.23
C GLY A 11 5.05 2.18 11.60
N GLU A 12 4.99 0.88 11.87
CA GLU A 12 3.98 -0.02 11.32
C GLU A 12 2.54 0.42 11.65
N HIS A 13 2.31 0.84 12.88
CA HIS A 13 0.99 1.31 13.33
C HIS A 13 0.52 2.54 12.54
N ASP A 14 1.43 3.47 12.25
CA ASP A 14 1.12 4.68 11.48
C ASP A 14 0.92 4.35 10.00
N ALA A 15 1.72 3.44 9.44
CA ALA A 15 1.52 2.92 8.10
C ALA A 15 0.13 2.27 7.93
N ARG A 16 -0.31 1.46 8.91
CA ARG A 16 -1.66 0.84 8.91
C ARG A 16 -2.77 1.88 9.03
N LYS A 17 -2.59 2.95 9.78
CA LYS A 17 -3.56 4.07 9.84
C LYS A 17 -3.65 4.80 8.51
N LEU A 18 -2.51 5.09 7.89
CA LEU A 18 -2.45 5.75 6.58
C LEU A 18 -3.16 4.91 5.52
N TRP A 19 -2.86 3.61 5.43
CA TRP A 19 -3.52 2.73 4.47
C TRP A 19 -5.02 2.57 4.71
N ARG A 20 -5.48 2.56 5.97
CA ARG A 20 -6.92 2.61 6.27
C ARG A 20 -7.56 3.93 5.80
N GLY A 21 -6.88 5.06 5.97
CA GLY A 21 -7.30 6.34 5.41
C GLY A 21 -7.43 6.27 3.89
N LEU A 22 -6.39 5.80 3.20
CA LEU A 22 -6.36 5.66 1.74
C LEU A 22 -7.43 4.67 1.22
N TRP A 23 -7.71 3.61 1.97
CA TRP A 23 -8.80 2.68 1.65
C TRP A 23 -10.13 3.41 1.53
N PHE A 24 -10.44 4.31 2.48
CA PHE A 24 -11.65 5.11 2.46
C PHE A 24 -11.61 6.26 1.43
N VAL A 25 -10.43 6.76 1.07
CA VAL A 25 -10.29 7.67 -0.09
C VAL A 25 -10.77 6.99 -1.37
N LEU A 26 -10.34 5.74 -1.64
CA LEU A 26 -10.83 4.98 -2.78
C LEU A 26 -12.30 4.57 -2.63
N TRP A 27 -12.77 4.35 -1.40
CA TRP A 27 -14.18 4.07 -1.11
C TRP A 27 -15.08 5.20 -1.62
N MET A 28 -14.67 6.45 -1.39
CA MET A 28 -15.39 7.66 -1.79
C MET A 28 -15.15 8.07 -3.26
N ALA A 29 -14.23 7.40 -3.98
CA ALA A 29 -13.95 7.71 -5.37
C ALA A 29 -15.08 7.23 -6.30
N ASP A 30 -15.73 8.19 -6.96
CA ASP A 30 -16.82 7.97 -7.91
C ASP A 30 -16.41 8.33 -9.35
N GLY A 31 -16.86 7.50 -10.30
CA GLY A 31 -16.49 7.62 -11.71
C GLY A 31 -15.19 6.88 -12.06
N ARG A 32 -15.16 6.27 -13.24
CA ARG A 32 -14.06 5.36 -13.65
C ARG A 32 -12.70 6.05 -13.68
N GLY A 33 -12.63 7.26 -14.25
CA GLY A 33 -11.38 8.02 -14.34
C GLY A 33 -10.83 8.43 -12.97
N VAL A 34 -11.71 8.85 -12.06
CA VAL A 34 -11.32 9.20 -10.68
C VAL A 34 -10.82 7.96 -9.96
N GLN A 35 -11.53 6.82 -10.05
CA GLN A 35 -11.11 5.56 -9.44
C GLN A 35 -9.73 5.12 -9.93
N GLN A 36 -9.47 5.21 -11.23
CA GLN A 36 -8.17 4.87 -11.83
C GLN A 36 -7.05 5.78 -11.33
N ASN A 37 -7.27 7.10 -11.37
CA ASN A 37 -6.28 8.07 -10.94
C ASN A 37 -5.98 7.96 -9.44
N THR A 38 -7.02 7.83 -8.61
CA THR A 38 -6.87 7.66 -7.15
C THR A 38 -6.09 6.39 -6.82
N ALA A 39 -6.44 5.25 -7.43
CA ALA A 39 -5.72 3.99 -7.19
C ALA A 39 -4.23 4.08 -7.62
N ALA A 40 -3.96 4.71 -8.76
CA ALA A 40 -2.60 4.93 -9.24
C ALA A 40 -1.79 5.84 -8.30
N GLN A 41 -2.37 6.96 -7.85
CA GLN A 41 -1.73 7.89 -6.93
C GLN A 41 -1.44 7.25 -5.57
N MET A 42 -2.40 6.49 -5.02
CA MET A 42 -2.20 5.74 -3.77
C MET A 42 -0.98 4.83 -3.83
N VAL A 43 -0.83 4.06 -4.92
CA VAL A 43 0.31 3.16 -5.10
C VAL A 43 1.62 3.92 -5.28
N GLN A 44 1.60 5.04 -6.02
CA GLN A 44 2.78 5.88 -6.24
C GLN A 44 3.35 6.51 -4.97
N LEU A 45 2.58 6.63 -3.89
CA LEU A 45 3.09 7.10 -2.59
C LEU A 45 4.24 6.23 -2.06
N SER A 46 4.28 4.95 -2.42
CA SER A 46 5.38 4.05 -2.06
C SER A 46 6.75 4.55 -2.57
N ARG A 47 6.78 5.34 -3.65
CA ARG A 47 8.02 5.86 -4.25
C ARG A 47 8.67 6.99 -3.45
N VAL A 48 7.98 7.54 -2.44
CA VAL A 48 8.54 8.57 -1.55
C VAL A 48 9.55 7.96 -0.58
N PHE A 49 9.45 6.67 -0.28
CA PHE A 49 10.35 5.99 0.65
C PHE A 49 11.67 5.67 -0.04
N THR A 50 12.76 6.27 0.46
CA THR A 50 14.13 5.98 0.02
C THR A 50 14.81 4.89 0.86
N ASN A 51 14.25 4.59 2.04
CA ASN A 51 14.70 3.56 2.95
C ASN A 51 13.90 2.26 2.72
N GLU A 52 14.60 1.13 2.60
CA GLU A 52 13.99 -0.18 2.32
C GLU A 52 13.05 -0.64 3.44
N GLU A 53 13.41 -0.45 4.71
CA GLU A 53 12.58 -0.82 5.86
C GLU A 53 11.25 -0.04 5.88
N ALA A 54 11.28 1.26 5.59
CA ALA A 54 10.08 2.09 5.47
C ALA A 54 9.22 1.66 4.27
N TYR A 55 9.85 1.35 3.14
CA TYR A 55 9.16 0.84 1.95
C TYR A 55 8.46 -0.50 2.24
N LEU A 56 9.16 -1.44 2.88
CA LEU A 56 8.61 -2.73 3.27
C LEU A 56 7.48 -2.57 4.30
N THR A 57 7.67 -1.71 5.31
CA THR A 57 6.63 -1.39 6.30
C THR A 57 5.37 -0.81 5.66
N TRP A 58 5.52 0.07 4.68
CA TRP A 58 4.41 0.60 3.90
C TRP A 58 3.63 -0.51 3.18
N TRP A 59 4.31 -1.45 2.53
CA TRP A 59 3.65 -2.55 1.82
C TRP A 59 3.08 -3.64 2.72
N LYS A 60 3.70 -3.93 3.87
CA LYS A 60 3.10 -4.80 4.90
C LYS A 60 1.76 -4.22 5.38
N ALA A 61 1.71 -2.90 5.64
CA ALA A 61 0.48 -2.22 6.02
C ALA A 61 -0.60 -2.22 4.93
N PHE A 62 -0.21 -2.17 3.64
CA PHE A 62 -1.13 -2.35 2.53
C PHE A 62 -1.82 -3.71 2.58
N TRP A 63 -1.06 -4.81 2.65
CA TRP A 63 -1.60 -6.17 2.68
C TRP A 63 -2.43 -6.42 3.94
N PHE A 64 -1.98 -5.92 5.09
CA PHE A 64 -2.76 -5.95 6.32
C PHE A 64 -4.13 -5.28 6.14
N THR A 65 -4.17 -4.09 5.52
CA THR A 65 -5.42 -3.36 5.27
C THR A 65 -6.31 -4.08 4.28
N VAL A 66 -5.74 -4.65 3.20
CA VAL A 66 -6.51 -5.47 2.25
C VAL A 66 -7.16 -6.64 2.99
N ASN A 67 -6.40 -7.41 3.77
CA ASN A 67 -6.91 -8.56 4.52
C ASN A 67 -8.03 -8.16 5.49
N GLU A 68 -7.85 -7.07 6.25
CA GLU A 68 -8.85 -6.58 7.22
C GLU A 68 -10.16 -6.10 6.56
N GLN A 69 -10.11 -5.63 5.31
CA GLN A 69 -11.23 -4.94 4.67
C GLN A 69 -11.87 -5.74 3.52
N TRP A 70 -11.21 -6.76 2.98
CA TRP A 70 -11.66 -7.45 1.77
C TRP A 70 -13.06 -8.03 1.89
N GLU A 71 -13.34 -8.73 2.99
CA GLU A 71 -14.65 -9.36 3.25
C GLU A 71 -15.77 -8.34 3.49
N LYS A 72 -15.41 -7.09 3.84
CA LYS A 72 -16.37 -6.00 4.11
C LYS A 72 -16.81 -5.28 2.83
N LEU A 73 -16.21 -5.61 1.69
CA LEU A 73 -16.56 -5.00 0.41
C LEU A 73 -17.87 -5.55 -0.14
N ASP A 74 -18.77 -4.64 -0.51
CA ASP A 74 -19.94 -5.01 -1.30
C ASP A 74 -19.60 -5.12 -2.80
N LYS A 75 -20.50 -5.78 -3.53
CA LYS A 75 -20.36 -6.07 -4.97
C LYS A 75 -20.15 -4.84 -5.85
N HIS A 76 -20.59 -3.65 -5.45
CA HIS A 76 -20.44 -2.44 -6.27
C HIS A 76 -19.04 -1.83 -6.13
N ARG A 77 -18.31 -2.16 -5.06
CA ARG A 77 -16.99 -1.59 -4.76
C ARG A 77 -15.84 -2.51 -5.14
N ILE A 78 -16.08 -3.83 -5.22
CA ILE A 78 -15.02 -4.82 -5.47
C ILE A 78 -14.15 -4.49 -6.71
N ASN A 79 -14.75 -3.98 -7.78
CA ASN A 79 -14.02 -3.70 -9.03
C ASN A 79 -12.89 -2.69 -8.87
N LYS A 80 -13.09 -1.61 -8.09
CA LYS A 80 -12.05 -0.59 -7.88
C LYS A 80 -10.94 -1.06 -6.93
N TYR A 81 -11.26 -1.94 -5.97
CA TYR A 81 -10.24 -2.55 -5.12
C TYR A 81 -9.46 -3.67 -5.84
N GLN A 82 -10.08 -4.40 -6.76
CA GLN A 82 -9.35 -5.27 -7.68
C GLN A 82 -8.41 -4.49 -8.60
N LEU A 83 -8.83 -3.30 -9.07
CA LEU A 83 -7.94 -2.40 -9.81
C LEU A 83 -6.75 -1.96 -8.96
N LEU A 84 -6.97 -1.55 -7.71
CA LEU A 84 -5.91 -1.21 -6.76
C LEU A 84 -4.92 -2.36 -6.59
N LEU A 85 -5.40 -3.59 -6.38
CA LEU A 85 -4.53 -4.77 -6.26
C LEU A 85 -3.65 -4.98 -7.49
N ARG A 86 -4.21 -4.88 -8.71
CA ARG A 86 -3.43 -5.04 -9.96
C ARG A 86 -2.34 -4.00 -10.08
N ILE A 87 -2.64 -2.73 -9.78
CA ILE A 87 -1.66 -1.63 -9.82
C ILE A 87 -0.59 -1.84 -8.75
N ALA A 88 -0.97 -2.24 -7.54
CA ALA A 88 -0.05 -2.51 -6.44
C ALA A 88 0.94 -3.63 -6.77
N VAL A 89 0.46 -4.76 -7.27
CA VAL A 89 1.31 -5.89 -7.70
C VAL A 89 2.26 -5.47 -8.82
N ALA A 90 1.76 -4.71 -9.81
CA ALA A 90 2.60 -4.21 -10.90
C ALA A 90 3.73 -3.29 -10.38
N GLU A 91 3.44 -2.40 -9.42
CA GLU A 91 4.45 -1.54 -8.80
C GLU A 91 5.50 -2.33 -8.03
N LEU A 92 5.07 -3.30 -7.21
CA LEU A 92 5.97 -4.18 -6.45
C LEU A 92 6.91 -4.98 -7.37
N LEU A 93 6.38 -5.55 -8.45
CA LEU A 93 7.18 -6.28 -9.44
C LEU A 93 8.16 -5.35 -10.15
N ASN A 94 7.70 -4.18 -10.61
CA ASN A 94 8.55 -3.19 -11.28
C ASN A 94 9.67 -2.69 -10.37
N HIS A 95 9.39 -2.44 -9.09
CA HIS A 95 10.40 -2.09 -8.11
C HIS A 95 11.44 -3.19 -7.97
N SER A 96 11.02 -4.44 -7.87
CA SER A 96 11.91 -5.56 -7.58
C SER A 96 12.80 -5.94 -8.76
N ILE A 97 12.28 -5.80 -9.99
CA ILE A 97 13.07 -5.90 -11.22
C ILE A 97 14.15 -4.81 -11.23
N LYS A 98 13.83 -3.58 -10.86
CA LYS A 98 14.80 -2.45 -10.83
C LYS A 98 15.90 -2.66 -9.78
N VAL A 99 15.54 -3.19 -8.61
CA VAL A 99 16.49 -3.44 -7.51
C VAL A 99 17.28 -4.74 -7.72
N GLN A 100 16.97 -5.52 -8.76
CA GLN A 100 17.58 -6.83 -9.06
C GLN A 100 17.56 -7.80 -7.85
N SER A 101 16.59 -7.65 -6.97
CA SER A 101 16.47 -8.41 -5.74
C SER A 101 15.06 -8.94 -5.59
N ILE A 102 14.91 -10.26 -5.72
CA ILE A 102 13.66 -10.98 -5.38
C ILE A 102 13.51 -11.08 -3.86
N GLU A 103 14.61 -10.94 -3.12
CA GLU A 103 14.66 -11.14 -1.67
C GLU A 103 13.73 -10.16 -0.93
N SER A 104 13.58 -8.92 -1.41
CA SER A 104 12.68 -7.96 -0.80
C SER A 104 11.19 -8.34 -0.98
N ILE A 105 10.81 -8.90 -2.15
CA ILE A 105 9.46 -9.49 -2.34
C ILE A 105 9.30 -10.71 -1.45
N ARG A 106 10.32 -11.58 -1.43
CA ARG A 106 10.28 -12.80 -0.63
C ARG A 106 10.07 -12.47 0.85
N ARG A 107 10.77 -11.49 1.40
CA ARG A 107 10.55 -10.99 2.78
C ARG A 107 9.14 -10.45 3.01
N LEU A 108 8.50 -9.83 2.01
CA LEU A 108 7.10 -9.41 2.12
C LEU A 108 6.13 -10.60 2.13
N LEU A 109 6.49 -11.73 1.53
CA LEU A 109 5.63 -12.92 1.40
C LEU A 109 5.92 -13.98 2.47
N ASP A 110 7.14 -14.01 3.03
CA ASP A 110 7.60 -14.99 4.01
C ASP A 110 7.19 -14.61 5.45
N GLU A 111 6.75 -13.37 5.70
CA GLU A 111 6.11 -12.97 6.96
C GLU A 111 4.58 -13.06 6.84
N ASP A 112 4.07 -14.27 7.09
CA ASP A 112 2.67 -14.65 7.38
C ASP A 112 1.54 -13.73 6.86
N ILE A 113 0.95 -14.14 5.73
CA ILE A 113 -0.50 -13.97 5.46
C ILE A 113 -1.28 -14.92 6.38
#